data_AF-A0A820KAR6-F1
#
_entry.id   AF-A0A820KAR6-F1
#
_cell.length_a   1.000
_cell.length_b   1.000
_cell.length_c   1.000
_cell.angle_alpha   90.00
_cell.angle_beta   90.00
_cell.angle_gamma   90.00
#
_symmetry.space_group_name_H-M   'P 1'
#
loop_
_entity.id
_entity.type
_entity.pdbx_description
1 polymer ?
#
loop_
_entity_poly.entity_id
_entity_poly.type
_entity_poly.pdbx_seq_one_letter_code
_entity_poly.pdbx_strand_id
1 'polypeptide(L)'
;PCTIVCQNGGQCTGPTTCGCTTGWSGDTCETAVCTNGCDNGGTCTAPDTCTCASGWSDATCKTAACTNDCQNGGQCTAPDTCTCAAGWSGATCTLGQ
;
A
#
# COMPACT_ATOMS: atom_id res chain seq x y z
N PRO A 1 -27.31 20.36 17.82
CA PRO A 1 -26.47 19.32 18.47
C PRO A 1 -26.08 18.28 17.43
N CYS A 2 -24.90 17.68 17.56
CA CYS A 2 -24.45 16.63 16.66
C CYS A 2 -25.18 15.31 16.97
N THR A 3 -25.59 14.58 15.94
CA THR A 3 -26.30 13.30 16.07
C THR A 3 -25.45 12.11 15.64
N ILE A 4 -24.24 12.36 15.12
CA ILE A 4 -23.26 11.36 14.72
C ILE A 4 -21.97 11.56 15.53
N VAL A 5 -21.08 10.57 15.51
CA VAL A 5 -19.76 10.65 16.15
C VAL A 5 -18.73 10.89 15.07
N CYS A 6 -17.97 11.99 15.17
CA CYS A 6 -16.80 12.22 14.33
C CYS A 6 -15.60 11.50 14.93
N GLN A 7 -14.98 10.63 14.15
CA GLN A 7 -13.81 9.83 14.52
C GLN A 7 -12.51 10.61 14.26
N ASN A 8 -11.38 10.07 14.73
CA ASN A 8 -10.03 10.53 14.39
C ASN A 8 -9.77 12.03 14.59
N GLY A 9 -10.38 12.61 15.64
CA GLY A 9 -10.24 14.02 15.99
C GLY A 9 -11.09 14.98 15.15
N GLY A 10 -11.99 14.47 14.29
CA GLY A 10 -12.95 15.26 13.56
C GLY A 10 -13.90 16.03 14.48
N GLN A 11 -14.38 17.18 14.02
CA GLN A 11 -15.28 18.05 14.79
C GLN A 11 -16.64 18.17 14.11
N CYS A 12 -17.72 18.14 14.89
CA CYS A 12 -19.05 18.34 14.33
C CYS A 12 -19.22 19.79 13.86
N THR A 13 -19.51 19.95 12.56
CA THR A 13 -19.81 21.24 11.92
C THR A 13 -21.29 21.41 11.60
N GLY A 14 -22.07 20.33 11.70
CA GLY A 14 -23.52 20.32 11.59
C GLY A 14 -24.14 19.13 12.33
N PRO A 15 -25.48 18.95 12.31
CA PRO A 15 -26.14 17.82 12.98
C PRO A 15 -25.63 16.45 12.50
N THR A 16 -25.40 16.31 11.20
CA THR A 16 -24.94 15.07 10.55
C THR A 16 -23.68 15.29 9.72
N THR A 17 -22.87 16.28 10.10
CA THR A 17 -21.71 16.69 9.29
C THR A 17 -20.48 16.81 10.17
N CYS A 18 -19.43 16.10 9.79
CA CYS A 18 -18.12 16.17 10.40
C CYS A 18 -17.15 17.00 9.54
N GLY A 19 -16.41 17.90 10.17
CA GLY A 19 -15.20 18.48 9.62
C GLY A 19 -14.00 17.62 10.00
N CYS A 20 -13.40 16.96 9.01
CA CYS A 20 -12.29 16.03 9.23
C CYS A 20 -10.95 16.74 9.37
N THR A 21 -10.07 16.15 10.17
CA THR A 21 -8.68 16.55 10.31
C THR A 21 -7.90 16.16 9.06
N THR A 22 -6.75 16.81 8.84
CA THR A 22 -5.86 16.51 7.71
C THR A 22 -5.52 15.02 7.67
N GLY A 23 -5.68 14.40 6.50
CA GLY A 23 -5.41 12.97 6.30
C GLY A 23 -6.58 12.03 6.60
N TRP A 24 -7.76 12.55 6.95
CA TRP A 24 -8.97 11.77 7.17
C TRP A 24 -10.14 12.23 6.29
N SER A 25 -11.03 11.30 5.98
CA SER A 25 -12.20 11.50 5.11
C SER A 25 -13.34 10.55 5.49
N GLY A 26 -14.47 10.65 4.78
CA GLY A 26 -15.69 9.92 5.10
C GLY A 26 -16.67 10.74 5.93
N ASP A 27 -17.91 10.26 6.04
CA ASP A 27 -19.01 11.00 6.67
C ASP A 27 -18.77 11.21 8.17
N THR A 28 -18.03 10.30 8.79
CA THR A 28 -17.63 10.34 10.20
C THR A 28 -16.12 10.48 10.38
N CYS A 29 -15.36 10.84 9.34
CA CYS A 29 -13.89 10.91 9.35
C CYS A 29 -13.21 9.57 9.67
N GLU A 30 -13.85 8.46 9.31
CA GLU A 30 -13.40 7.09 9.58
C GLU A 30 -12.34 6.58 8.60
N THR A 31 -12.23 7.20 7.42
CA THR A 31 -11.39 6.72 6.33
C THR A 31 -10.07 7.49 6.29
N ALA A 32 -8.96 6.78 6.50
CA ALA A 32 -7.63 7.35 6.33
C ALA A 32 -7.35 7.69 4.85
N VAL A 33 -6.63 8.77 4.62
CA VAL A 33 -6.24 9.24 3.29
C VAL A 33 -4.73 9.02 3.11
N CYS A 34 -4.36 8.32 2.04
CA CYS A 34 -2.98 8.14 1.62
C CYS A 34 -2.77 8.86 0.29
N THR A 35 -2.03 9.96 0.31
CA THR A 35 -1.86 10.89 -0.82
C THR A 35 -1.24 10.20 -2.04
N ASN A 36 -0.25 9.33 -1.80
CA ASN A 36 0.44 8.59 -2.85
C ASN A 36 -0.22 7.23 -3.17
N GLY A 37 -1.34 6.91 -2.50
CA GLY A 37 -1.99 5.61 -2.58
C GLY A 37 -1.20 4.47 -1.91
N CYS A 38 -1.85 3.32 -1.80
CA CYS A 38 -1.23 2.05 -1.41
C CYS A 38 -1.43 1.07 -2.57
N ASP A 39 -0.35 0.62 -3.19
CA ASP A 39 -0.37 -0.27 -4.35
C ASP A 39 -0.43 -1.75 -3.96
N ASN A 40 -0.63 -2.60 -4.97
CA ASN A 40 -0.51 -4.06 -4.86
C ASN A 40 -1.33 -4.69 -3.72
N GLY A 41 -2.53 -4.17 -3.48
CA GLY A 41 -3.42 -4.65 -2.42
C GLY A 41 -3.10 -4.12 -1.01
N GLY A 42 -2.23 -3.12 -0.91
CA GLY A 42 -2.01 -2.37 0.33
C GLY A 42 -3.26 -1.61 0.77
N THR A 43 -3.42 -1.46 2.09
CA THR A 43 -4.54 -0.73 2.70
C THR A 43 -4.03 0.51 3.43
N CYS A 44 -4.69 1.64 3.23
CA CYS A 44 -4.42 2.87 3.97
C CYS A 44 -5.04 2.74 5.37
N THR A 45 -4.20 2.55 6.39
CA THR A 45 -4.65 2.28 7.77
C THR A 45 -4.52 3.49 8.69
N ALA A 46 -3.71 4.46 8.29
CA ALA A 46 -3.60 5.78 8.89
C ALA A 46 -3.16 6.80 7.82
N PRO A 47 -3.26 8.12 8.07
CA PRO A 47 -2.83 9.14 7.13
C PRO A 47 -1.43 8.84 6.56
N ASP A 48 -1.33 8.79 5.24
CA ASP A 48 -0.12 8.46 4.48
C ASP A 48 0.63 7.19 4.95
N THR A 49 -0.08 6.26 5.59
CA THR A 49 0.47 5.01 6.13
C THR A 49 -0.21 3.82 5.49
N CYS A 50 0.55 3.06 4.70
CA CYS A 50 0.10 1.84 4.08
C CYS A 50 0.47 0.61 4.90
N THR A 51 -0.49 -0.30 5.09
CA THR A 51 -0.24 -1.68 5.48
C THR A 51 -0.22 -2.54 4.23
N CYS A 52 0.93 -3.13 3.93
CA CYS A 52 1.13 -3.87 2.69
C CYS A 52 0.63 -5.31 2.77
N ALA A 53 0.15 -5.80 1.63
CA ALA A 53 -0.13 -7.22 1.46
C ALA A 53 1.16 -8.05 1.55
N SER A 54 1.03 -9.34 1.87
CA SER A 54 2.17 -10.25 1.98
C SER A 54 3.02 -10.24 0.71
N GLY A 55 4.34 -10.14 0.88
CA GLY A 55 5.30 -10.07 -0.23
C GLY A 55 5.51 -8.67 -0.81
N TRP A 56 4.87 -7.63 -0.27
CA TRP A 56 5.11 -6.23 -0.65
C TRP A 56 5.63 -5.42 0.53
N SER A 57 6.37 -4.36 0.23
CA SER A 57 7.04 -3.50 1.20
C SER A 57 7.17 -2.08 0.66
N ASP A 58 7.84 -1.21 1.42
CA ASP A 58 7.91 0.25 1.27
C ASP A 58 6.65 1.01 1.72
N ALA A 59 6.75 2.34 1.76
CA ALA A 59 5.69 3.23 2.25
C ALA A 59 4.41 3.21 1.39
N THR A 60 4.50 2.74 0.15
CA THR A 60 3.42 2.69 -0.86
C THR A 60 3.10 1.27 -1.31
N CYS A 61 3.72 0.25 -0.74
CA CYS A 61 3.57 -1.16 -1.11
C CYS A 61 3.97 -1.48 -2.57
N LYS A 62 4.96 -0.76 -3.12
CA LYS A 62 5.43 -0.96 -4.50
C LYS A 62 6.57 -1.96 -4.62
N THR A 63 7.36 -2.13 -3.55
CA THR A 63 8.55 -2.96 -3.57
C THR A 63 8.19 -4.41 -3.29
N ALA A 64 8.30 -5.27 -4.30
CA ALA A 64 8.14 -6.70 -4.15
C ALA A 64 9.29 -7.30 -3.31
N ALA A 65 8.94 -8.16 -2.37
CA ALA A 65 9.86 -9.00 -1.65
C ALA A 65 9.97 -10.36 -2.36
N CYS A 66 11.18 -10.71 -2.80
CA CYS A 66 11.47 -12.04 -3.31
C CYS A 66 12.28 -12.80 -2.26
N THR A 67 11.80 -13.98 -1.88
CA THR A 67 12.51 -14.89 -0.96
C THR A 67 13.76 -15.45 -1.62
N ASN A 68 13.72 -15.63 -2.93
CA ASN A 68 14.87 -16.04 -3.72
C ASN A 68 15.47 -14.84 -4.46
N ASP A 69 16.79 -14.69 -4.39
CA ASP A 69 17.48 -13.66 -5.15
C ASP A 69 17.41 -13.94 -6.65
N CYS A 70 16.84 -13.00 -7.41
CA CYS A 70 16.85 -13.02 -8.86
C CYS A 70 18.29 -12.84 -9.37
N GLN A 71 18.89 -13.91 -9.88
CA GLN A 71 20.30 -13.92 -10.30
C GLN A 71 20.49 -13.32 -11.70
N ASN A 72 21.75 -13.10 -12.08
CA ASN A 72 22.16 -12.77 -13.44
C ASN A 72 21.43 -11.55 -14.06
N GLY A 73 21.17 -10.53 -13.24
CA GLY A 73 20.49 -9.31 -13.67
C GLY A 73 18.96 -9.44 -13.77
N GLY A 74 18.38 -10.51 -13.22
CA GLY A 74 16.94 -10.62 -13.05
C GLY A 74 16.40 -9.59 -12.05
N GLN A 75 15.14 -9.19 -12.23
CA GLN A 75 14.46 -8.23 -11.36
C GLN A 75 13.28 -8.88 -10.64
N CYS A 76 13.16 -8.61 -9.34
CA CYS A 76 11.99 -8.97 -8.56
C CYS A 76 10.84 -8.03 -8.92
N THR A 77 9.87 -8.51 -9.69
CA THR A 77 8.76 -7.68 -10.20
C THR A 77 7.44 -7.92 -9.48
N ALA A 78 7.34 -9.03 -8.77
CA ALA A 78 6.23 -9.40 -7.90
C ALA A 78 6.74 -10.39 -6.83
N PRO A 79 5.98 -10.63 -5.74
CA PRO A 79 6.37 -11.58 -4.71
C PRO A 79 6.83 -12.91 -5.31
N ASP A 80 8.04 -13.32 -4.95
CA ASP A 80 8.71 -14.55 -5.42
C ASP A 80 8.74 -14.73 -6.96
N THR A 81 8.62 -13.63 -7.72
CA THR A 81 8.56 -13.64 -9.18
C THR A 81 9.71 -12.83 -9.78
N CYS A 82 10.62 -13.53 -10.44
CA CYS A 82 11.75 -12.92 -11.14
C CYS A 82 11.44 -12.74 -12.63
N THR A 83 11.62 -11.52 -13.12
CA THR A 83 11.74 -11.23 -14.56
C THR A 83 13.21 -11.33 -14.96
N CYS A 84 13.56 -12.30 -15.79
CA CYS A 84 14.96 -12.57 -16.16
C CYS A 84 15.47 -11.67 -17.29
N ALA A 85 16.76 -11.35 -17.23
CA ALA A 85 17.47 -10.73 -18.34
C ALA A 85 17.57 -11.67 -19.55
N ALA A 86 17.83 -11.11 -20.74
CA ALA A 86 17.97 -11.89 -21.96
C ALA A 86 19.05 -12.98 -21.82
N GLY A 87 18.74 -14.19 -22.29
CA GLY A 87 19.62 -15.36 -22.19
C GLY A 87 19.48 -16.16 -20.89
N TRP A 88 18.71 -15.68 -19.90
CA TRP A 88 18.47 -16.36 -18.62
C TRP A 88 17.00 -16.76 -18.45
N SER A 89 16.77 -17.82 -17.70
CA SER A 89 15.45 -18.38 -17.44
C SER A 89 15.38 -19.13 -16.11
N GLY A 90 14.19 -19.64 -15.78
CA GLY A 90 13.90 -20.33 -14.52
C GLY A 90 13.45 -19.36 -13.42
N ALA A 91 12.94 -19.92 -12.32
CA ALA A 91 12.33 -19.15 -11.23
C ALA A 91 13.29 -18.12 -10.58
N THR A 92 14.60 -18.39 -10.61
CA THR A 92 15.65 -17.54 -10.03
C THR A 92 16.63 -16.98 -11.07
N CYS A 93 16.31 -17.09 -12.36
CA CYS A 93 17.15 -16.63 -13.47
C CYS A 93 18.56 -17.25 -13.51
N THR A 94 18.69 -18.50 -13.07
CA THR A 94 19.96 -19.25 -13.01
C THR A 94 20.19 -20.15 -14.23
N LEU A 95 19.16 -20.39 -15.04
CA LEU A 95 19.25 -21.28 -16.21
C LEU A 95 19.62 -20.45 -17.45
N GLY A 96 20.90 -20.46 -17.80
CA GLY A 96 21.44 -19.79 -18.99
C GLY A 96 21.37 -20.66 -20.25
N GLN A 97 21.22 -20.02 -21.41
CA GLN A 97 21.44 -20.63 -22.74
C GLN A 97 22.86 -20.45 -23.24
#